data_AF-A0A925FVW1-F1
#
_entry.id   AF-A0A925FVW1-F1
#
_cell.length_a   1.000
_cell.length_b   1.000
_cell.length_c   1.000
_cell.angle_alpha   90.00
_cell.angle_beta   90.00
_cell.angle_gamma   90.00
#
_symmetry.space_group_name_H-M   'P 1'
#
loop_
_entity.id
_entity.type
_entity.pdbx_description
1 polymer ?
#
loop_
_entity_poly.entity_id
_entity_poly.type
_entity_poly.pdbx_seq_one_letter_code
_entity_poly.pdbx_strand_id
1 'polypeptide(L)'
;MKLEKTIGYKVITDWLASKGHQPFLFQKDTWQEILNGSSGLVNAPTGCGKTFSVFLGTVIDFINKNPDSYSTKQKNGLQLLWIAPLRALAKDIGRAMEEVMADLGMNWKVGIRNGDTDVNERQRQKRNMPEILIITPESLHLLLAQKGYPEVFRNLQVLAVDEWHELMGSKRGVQVELA
;
A
#
# COMPACT_ATOMS: atom_id res chain seq x y z
N MET A 1 -18.15 0.11 10.66
CA MET A 1 -17.50 -0.04 11.98
C MET A 1 -16.84 1.29 12.34
N LYS A 2 -16.95 1.81 13.57
CA LYS A 2 -16.29 3.08 13.93
C LYS A 2 -14.79 2.86 14.12
N LEU A 3 -13.96 3.53 13.32
CA LEU A 3 -12.50 3.42 13.28
C LEU A 3 -11.86 3.48 14.67
N GLU A 4 -12.24 4.46 15.48
CA GLU A 4 -11.65 4.73 16.80
C GLU A 4 -11.85 3.58 17.81
N LYS A 5 -12.79 2.68 17.54
CA LYS A 5 -13.08 1.51 18.40
C LYS A 5 -12.32 0.25 17.99
N THR A 6 -11.51 0.33 16.93
CA THR A 6 -10.87 -0.84 16.33
C THR A 6 -9.49 -1.10 16.91
N ILE A 7 -9.08 -2.36 16.95
CA ILE A 7 -7.76 -2.78 17.46
C ILE A 7 -6.65 -2.19 16.60
N GLY A 8 -6.79 -2.27 15.27
CA GLY A 8 -5.83 -1.72 14.32
C GLY A 8 -5.62 -0.22 14.50
N TYR A 9 -6.71 0.54 14.73
CA TYR A 9 -6.59 1.97 14.99
C TYR A 9 -5.75 2.23 16.24
N LYS A 10 -6.07 1.54 17.35
CA LYS A 10 -5.33 1.69 18.62
C LYS A 10 -3.85 1.38 18.44
N VAL A 11 -3.51 0.25 17.79
CA VAL A 11 -2.12 -0.14 17.51
C VAL A 11 -1.38 0.95 16.73
N ILE A 12 -1.98 1.48 15.67
CA ILE A 12 -1.34 2.53 14.86
C ILE A 12 -1.22 3.84 15.62
N THR A 13 -2.23 4.25 16.38
CA THR A 13 -2.16 5.48 17.18
C THR A 13 -1.14 5.39 18.31
N ASP A 14 -1.02 4.23 18.95
CA ASP A 14 -0.03 4.00 20.02
C ASP A 14 1.39 4.04 19.43
N TRP A 15 1.60 3.44 18.25
CA TRP A 15 2.86 3.54 17.51
C TRP A 15 3.18 4.99 17.10
N LEU A 16 2.24 5.72 16.50
CA LEU A 16 2.43 7.13 16.14
C LEU A 16 2.79 7.97 17.38
N ALA A 17 2.08 7.77 18.50
CA ALA A 17 2.35 8.47 19.75
C ALA A 17 3.75 8.15 20.30
N SER A 18 4.22 6.90 20.17
CA SER A 18 5.58 6.51 20.56
C SER A 18 6.68 7.24 19.76
N LYS A 19 6.35 7.72 18.55
CA LYS A 19 7.22 8.55 17.70
C LYS A 19 6.98 10.06 17.89
N GLY A 20 6.14 10.46 18.85
CA GLY A 20 5.79 11.86 19.09
C GLY A 20 4.84 12.45 18.05
N HIS A 21 4.09 11.61 17.32
CA HIS A 21 3.17 12.02 16.27
C HIS A 21 1.71 11.76 16.65
N GLN A 22 0.81 12.45 15.96
CA GLN A 22 -0.64 12.25 16.03
C GLN A 22 -1.20 12.22 14.61
N PRO A 23 -2.22 11.38 14.33
CA PRO A 23 -2.81 11.34 13.01
C PRO A 23 -3.54 12.62 12.65
N PHE A 24 -3.31 13.11 11.45
CA PHE A 24 -4.07 14.22 10.89
C PHE A 24 -5.54 13.82 10.67
N LEU A 25 -6.44 14.81 10.63
CA LEU A 25 -7.87 14.57 10.40
C LEU A 25 -8.10 13.81 9.09
N PHE A 26 -7.50 14.27 7.98
CA PHE A 26 -7.66 13.61 6.68
C PHE A 26 -7.14 12.16 6.67
N GLN A 27 -6.14 11.82 7.50
CA GLN A 27 -5.67 10.44 7.63
C GLN A 27 -6.73 9.58 8.30
N LYS A 28 -7.33 10.06 9.40
CA LYS A 28 -8.43 9.36 10.08
C LYS A 28 -9.64 9.17 9.15
N ASP A 29 -10.01 10.20 8.42
CA ASP A 29 -11.12 10.14 7.46
C ASP A 29 -10.82 9.10 6.36
N THR A 30 -9.60 9.10 5.82
CA THR A 30 -9.17 8.11 4.83
C THR A 30 -9.21 6.69 5.40
N TRP A 31 -8.73 6.48 6.63
CA TRP A 31 -8.75 5.17 7.28
C TRP A 31 -10.19 4.69 7.49
N GLN A 32 -11.09 5.57 7.90
CA GLN A 32 -12.51 5.23 8.09
C GLN A 32 -13.17 4.81 6.76
N GLU A 33 -12.86 5.49 5.66
CA GLU A 33 -13.38 5.14 4.33
C GLU A 33 -12.79 3.83 3.79
N ILE A 34 -11.49 3.57 3.99
CA ILE A 34 -10.88 2.27 3.67
C ILE A 34 -11.59 1.15 4.43
N LEU A 35 -11.88 1.34 5.73
CA LEU A 35 -12.60 0.37 6.56
C LEU A 35 -14.04 0.14 6.09
N ASN A 36 -14.65 1.13 5.43
CA ASN A 36 -15.98 1.01 4.84
C ASN A 36 -15.97 0.33 3.47
N GLY A 37 -14.78 0.09 2.88
CA GLY A 37 -14.63 -0.42 1.52
C GLY A 37 -14.93 0.63 0.44
N SER A 38 -14.89 1.91 0.79
CA SER A 38 -15.14 3.02 -0.12
C SER A 38 -13.90 3.34 -0.97
N SER A 39 -14.12 3.73 -2.22
CA SER A 39 -13.11 4.39 -3.04
C SER A 39 -13.15 5.91 -2.83
N GLY A 40 -12.00 6.59 -2.97
CA GLY A 40 -11.94 8.04 -2.81
C GLY A 40 -10.64 8.67 -3.29
N LEU A 41 -10.59 10.00 -3.23
CA LEU A 41 -9.41 10.81 -3.55
C LEU A 41 -8.94 11.53 -2.29
N VAL A 42 -7.69 11.30 -1.90
CA VAL A 42 -7.04 12.05 -0.82
C VAL A 42 -6.35 13.26 -1.42
N ASN A 43 -6.87 14.46 -1.13
CA ASN A 43 -6.22 15.72 -1.47
C ASN A 43 -5.62 16.34 -0.21
N ALA A 44 -4.29 16.28 -0.08
CA ALA A 44 -3.55 16.91 0.99
C ALA A 44 -2.25 17.51 0.45
N PRO A 45 -1.71 18.58 1.06
CA PRO A 45 -0.44 19.16 0.63
C PRO A 45 0.72 18.15 0.69
N THR A 46 1.72 18.33 -0.18
CA THR A 46 2.94 17.52 -0.18
C THR A 46 3.67 17.66 1.15
N GLY A 47 4.25 16.56 1.64
CA GLY A 47 4.94 16.53 2.95
C GLY A 47 4.02 16.38 4.16
N CYS A 48 2.69 16.32 3.98
CA CYS A 48 1.73 16.18 5.10
C CYS A 48 1.34 14.73 5.42
N GLY A 49 2.05 13.71 4.90
CA GLY A 49 1.79 12.31 5.26
C GLY A 49 0.67 11.63 4.45
N LYS A 50 0.50 12.00 3.17
CA LYS A 50 -0.39 11.30 2.20
C LYS A 50 -0.12 9.79 2.14
N THR A 51 1.16 9.38 2.16
CA THR A 51 1.53 7.97 2.17
C THR A 51 0.87 7.23 3.33
N PHE A 52 0.94 7.82 4.53
CA PHE A 52 0.38 7.22 5.75
C PHE A 52 -1.16 7.23 5.77
N SER A 53 -1.84 8.12 5.05
CA SER A 53 -3.31 8.09 5.00
C SER A 53 -3.83 6.83 4.32
N VAL A 54 -3.14 6.32 3.29
CA VAL A 54 -3.59 5.12 2.59
C VAL A 54 -2.92 3.86 3.14
N PHE A 55 -1.59 3.89 3.30
CA PHE A 55 -0.82 2.75 3.79
C PHE A 55 -1.27 2.27 5.18
N LEU A 56 -1.34 3.18 6.16
CA LEU A 56 -1.74 2.79 7.51
C LEU A 56 -3.21 2.38 7.55
N GLY A 57 -4.06 2.91 6.66
CA GLY A 57 -5.44 2.44 6.52
C GLY A 57 -5.51 0.96 6.13
N THR A 58 -4.68 0.52 5.19
CA THR A 58 -4.57 -0.90 4.81
C THR A 58 -4.05 -1.76 5.95
N VAL A 59 -3.06 -1.28 6.70
CA VAL A 59 -2.51 -1.99 7.87
C VAL A 59 -3.56 -2.11 8.98
N ILE A 60 -4.30 -1.04 9.28
CA ILE A 60 -5.40 -1.03 10.27
C ILE A 60 -6.44 -2.08 9.90
N ASP A 61 -6.90 -2.10 8.65
CA ASP A 61 -7.89 -3.07 8.20
C ASP A 61 -7.37 -4.51 8.31
N PHE A 62 -6.10 -4.76 7.96
CA PHE A 62 -5.50 -6.08 8.14
C PHE A 62 -5.41 -6.51 9.60
N ILE A 63 -5.00 -5.62 10.51
CA ILE A 63 -4.95 -5.91 11.95
C ILE A 63 -6.35 -6.21 12.46
N ASN A 64 -7.36 -5.44 12.05
CA ASN A 64 -8.75 -5.67 12.45
C ASN A 64 -9.29 -7.02 12.01
N LYS A 65 -8.87 -7.51 10.83
CA LYS A 65 -9.21 -8.84 10.33
C LYS A 65 -8.41 -9.97 10.99
N ASN A 66 -7.30 -9.67 11.66
CA ASN A 66 -6.37 -10.64 12.24
C ASN A 66 -5.83 -10.21 13.62
N PRO A 67 -6.70 -9.87 14.58
CA PRO A 67 -6.29 -9.15 15.80
C PRO A 67 -5.28 -9.92 16.66
N ASP A 68 -5.38 -11.24 16.69
CA ASP A 68 -4.52 -12.09 17.52
C ASP A 68 -3.28 -12.65 16.78
N SER A 69 -3.15 -12.37 15.48
CA SER A 69 -2.11 -12.98 14.64
C SER A 69 -1.45 -12.05 13.62
N TYR A 70 -1.80 -10.77 13.58
CA TYR A 70 -1.29 -9.84 12.55
C TYR A 70 0.25 -9.75 12.51
N SER A 71 0.94 -9.97 13.64
CA SER A 71 2.41 -9.96 13.72
C SER A 71 3.05 -11.28 13.25
N THR A 72 2.36 -12.41 13.39
CA THR A 72 2.90 -13.75 13.11
C THR A 72 2.37 -14.36 11.81
N LYS A 73 1.26 -13.85 11.27
CA LYS A 73 0.63 -14.36 10.05
C LYS A 73 1.51 -14.12 8.82
N GLN A 74 1.72 -15.18 8.05
CA GLN A 74 2.56 -15.18 6.85
C GLN A 74 1.75 -15.52 5.60
N LYS A 75 2.33 -15.25 4.44
CA LYS A 75 1.75 -15.55 3.12
C LYS A 75 0.38 -14.89 2.96
N ASN A 76 0.30 -13.60 3.30
CA ASN A 76 -0.96 -12.87 3.25
C ASN A 76 -1.39 -12.55 1.80
N GLY A 77 -0.51 -12.77 0.83
CA GLY A 77 -0.69 -12.33 -0.55
C GLY A 77 -0.56 -10.81 -0.64
N LEU A 78 -0.72 -10.27 -1.84
CA LEU A 78 -0.70 -8.81 -2.04
C LEU A 78 -1.86 -8.17 -1.26
N GLN A 79 -1.58 -7.18 -0.41
CA GLN A 79 -2.55 -6.44 0.39
C GLN A 79 -2.69 -5.00 -0.11
N LEU A 80 -1.57 -4.36 -0.45
CA LEU A 80 -1.49 -3.00 -0.98
C LEU A 80 -0.72 -2.97 -2.31
N LEU A 81 -1.37 -2.48 -3.36
CA LEU A 81 -0.71 -2.13 -4.62
C LEU A 81 -0.57 -0.60 -4.68
N TRP A 82 0.66 -0.09 -4.75
CA TRP A 82 0.93 1.34 -4.82
C TRP A 82 1.51 1.71 -6.20
N ILE A 83 0.72 2.37 -7.03
CA ILE A 83 1.13 2.81 -8.35
C ILE A 83 1.84 4.16 -8.22
N ALA A 84 3.16 4.18 -8.42
CA ALA A 84 3.97 5.38 -8.38
C ALA A 84 4.40 5.81 -9.80
N PRO A 85 4.05 7.02 -10.27
CA PRO A 85 4.42 7.49 -11.61
C PRO A 85 5.94 7.77 -11.75
N LEU A 86 6.59 8.18 -10.64
CA LEU A 86 8.01 8.53 -10.59
C LEU A 86 8.83 7.45 -9.87
N ARG A 87 9.85 6.93 -10.55
CA ARG A 87 10.72 5.86 -10.01
C ARG A 87 11.54 6.29 -8.79
N ALA A 88 11.97 7.55 -8.75
CA ALA A 88 12.83 8.07 -7.70
C ALA A 88 12.19 7.98 -6.31
N LEU A 89 10.87 8.19 -6.23
CA LEU A 89 10.12 8.18 -4.96
C LEU A 89 9.81 6.77 -4.45
N ALA A 90 9.80 5.76 -5.33
CA ALA A 90 9.41 4.41 -4.95
C ALA A 90 10.34 3.80 -3.88
N LYS A 91 11.64 4.10 -3.92
CA LYS A 91 12.61 3.60 -2.94
C LYS A 91 12.40 4.20 -1.55
N ASP A 92 12.16 5.51 -1.48
CA ASP A 92 11.97 6.20 -0.21
C ASP A 92 10.63 5.83 0.43
N ILE A 93 9.55 5.74 -0.36
CA ILE A 93 8.25 5.23 0.09
C ILE A 93 8.39 3.79 0.60
N GLY A 94 9.10 2.94 -0.15
CA GLY A 94 9.33 1.54 0.23
C GLY A 94 10.07 1.42 1.56
N ARG A 95 11.16 2.17 1.74
CA ARG A 95 11.92 2.18 3.01
C ARG A 95 11.05 2.64 4.17
N ALA A 96 10.27 3.71 3.99
CA ALA A 96 9.37 4.19 5.04
C ALA A 96 8.33 3.12 5.43
N MET A 97 7.77 2.39 4.46
CA MET A 97 6.84 1.29 4.74
C MET A 97 7.53 0.12 5.47
N GLU A 98 8.76 -0.24 5.08
CA GLU A 98 9.56 -1.27 5.76
C GLU A 98 9.86 -0.91 7.21
N GLU A 99 10.22 0.35 7.49
CA GLU A 99 10.45 0.86 8.84
C GLU A 99 9.19 0.73 9.72
N VAL A 100 8.02 1.08 9.20
CA VAL A 100 6.75 0.89 9.92
C VAL A 100 6.48 -0.58 10.20
N MET A 101 6.70 -1.46 9.22
CA MET A 101 6.48 -2.90 9.40
C MET A 101 7.42 -3.47 10.48
N ALA A 102 8.68 -3.05 10.48
CA ALA A 102 9.66 -3.44 11.49
C ALA A 102 9.26 -2.95 12.89
N ASP A 103 8.87 -1.67 13.03
CA ASP A 103 8.43 -1.09 14.29
C ASP A 103 7.18 -1.76 14.87
N LEU A 104 6.23 -2.15 14.01
CA LEU A 104 5.01 -2.84 14.40
C LEU A 104 5.21 -4.35 14.63
N GLY A 105 6.42 -4.87 14.37
CA GLY A 105 6.71 -6.31 14.45
C GLY A 105 5.94 -7.14 13.42
N MET A 106 5.57 -6.54 12.29
CA MET A 106 4.83 -7.20 11.20
C MET A 106 5.80 -7.73 10.15
N ASN A 107 5.61 -9.00 9.76
CA ASN A 107 6.47 -9.69 8.78
C ASN A 107 6.05 -9.44 7.31
N TRP A 108 5.39 -8.32 7.04
CA TRP A 108 5.00 -7.94 5.69
C TRP A 108 6.23 -7.56 4.87
N LYS A 109 6.27 -8.04 3.63
CA LYS A 109 7.31 -7.70 2.67
C LYS A 109 6.87 -6.51 1.83
N VAL A 110 7.82 -5.61 1.59
CA VAL A 110 7.67 -4.50 0.65
C VAL A 110 8.51 -4.81 -0.59
N GLY A 111 7.88 -4.76 -1.75
CA GLY A 111 8.53 -4.95 -3.03
C GLY A 111 8.41 -3.70 -3.90
N ILE A 112 9.44 -3.44 -4.68
CA ILE A 112 9.42 -2.41 -5.72
C ILE A 112 9.55 -3.11 -7.07
N ARG A 113 8.71 -2.72 -8.02
CA ARG A 113 8.73 -3.25 -9.38
C ARG A 113 8.61 -2.14 -10.41
N ASN A 114 9.72 -1.86 -11.09
CA ASN A 114 9.84 -0.86 -12.13
C ASN A 114 10.69 -1.41 -13.30
N GLY A 115 11.01 -0.55 -14.27
CA GLY A 115 11.85 -0.91 -15.42
C GLY A 115 13.26 -1.38 -15.04
N ASP A 116 13.78 -0.96 -13.88
CA ASP A 116 15.13 -1.27 -13.39
C ASP A 116 15.16 -2.51 -12.49
N THR A 117 14.00 -3.14 -12.23
CA THR A 117 13.92 -4.35 -11.42
C THR A 117 14.45 -5.55 -12.19
N ASP A 118 15.40 -6.29 -11.61
CA ASP A 118 15.98 -7.45 -12.27
C ASP A 118 14.95 -8.55 -12.61
N VAL A 119 15.22 -9.31 -13.67
CA VAL A 119 14.38 -10.45 -14.07
C VAL A 119 14.21 -11.44 -12.92
N ASN A 120 15.31 -11.76 -12.21
CA ASN A 120 15.29 -12.69 -11.08
C ASN A 120 14.40 -12.17 -9.94
N GLU A 121 14.45 -10.87 -9.66
CA GLU A 121 13.61 -10.25 -8.65
C GLU A 121 12.13 -10.31 -9.04
N ARG A 122 11.79 -9.99 -10.30
CA ARG A 122 10.41 -10.12 -10.80
C ARG A 122 9.88 -11.55 -10.68
N GLN A 123 10.70 -12.56 -10.95
CA GLN A 123 10.32 -13.96 -10.79
C GLN A 123 10.15 -14.36 -9.32
N ARG A 124 11.03 -13.86 -8.43
CA ARG A 124 10.90 -14.05 -6.99
C ARG A 124 9.60 -13.46 -6.46
N GLN A 125 9.30 -12.22 -6.81
CA GLN A 125 8.06 -11.54 -6.46
C GLN A 125 6.84 -12.30 -6.99
N LYS A 126 6.89 -12.84 -8.21
CA LYS A 126 5.79 -13.65 -8.74
C LYS A 126 5.51 -14.90 -7.89
N ARG A 127 6.56 -15.62 -7.49
CA ARG A 127 6.45 -16.87 -6.70
C ARG A 127 6.07 -16.60 -5.26
N ASN A 128 6.60 -15.52 -4.70
CA ASN A 128 6.38 -15.07 -3.33
C ASN A 128 6.02 -13.58 -3.37
N MET A 129 4.75 -13.30 -3.65
CA MET A 129 4.24 -11.94 -3.76
C MET A 129 4.39 -11.21 -2.43
N PRO A 130 5.00 -10.01 -2.41
CA PRO A 130 5.03 -9.18 -1.22
C PRO A 130 3.62 -8.68 -0.87
N GLU A 131 3.39 -8.42 0.42
CA GLU A 131 2.16 -7.81 0.90
C GLU A 131 1.98 -6.37 0.40
N ILE A 132 3.09 -5.66 0.17
CA ILE A 132 3.08 -4.33 -0.43
C ILE A 132 3.89 -4.35 -1.72
N LEU A 133 3.29 -3.94 -2.84
CA LEU A 133 3.98 -3.81 -4.11
C LEU A 133 3.88 -2.37 -4.61
N ILE A 134 5.01 -1.67 -4.64
CA ILE A 134 5.14 -0.36 -5.28
C ILE A 134 5.53 -0.59 -6.74
N ILE A 135 4.71 -0.13 -7.67
CA ILE A 135 4.83 -0.48 -9.10
C ILE A 135 4.65 0.74 -10.00
N THR A 136 5.31 0.76 -11.16
CA THR A 136 5.02 1.77 -12.20
C THR A 136 3.88 1.31 -13.12
N PRO A 137 3.17 2.22 -13.81
CA PRO A 137 2.10 1.86 -14.75
C PRO A 137 2.54 0.81 -15.80
N GLU A 138 3.73 0.97 -16.39
CA GLU A 138 4.23 0.04 -17.40
C GLU A 138 4.52 -1.34 -16.80
N SER A 139 5.07 -1.36 -15.59
CA SER A 139 5.42 -2.62 -14.91
C SER A 139 4.18 -3.39 -14.46
N LEU A 140 3.09 -2.68 -14.15
CA LEU A 140 1.78 -3.26 -13.88
C LEU A 140 1.20 -3.94 -15.13
N HIS A 141 1.28 -3.31 -16.30
CA HIS A 141 0.86 -3.96 -17.56
C HIS A 141 1.62 -5.24 -17.82
N LEU A 142 2.94 -5.21 -17.60
CA LEU A 142 3.78 -6.41 -17.72
C LEU A 142 3.46 -7.49 -16.69
N LEU A 143 2.85 -7.14 -15.55
CA LEU A 143 2.36 -8.10 -14.56
C LEU A 143 1.02 -8.70 -14.99
N LEU A 144 0.09 -7.87 -15.50
CA LEU A 144 -1.22 -8.28 -16.01
C LEU A 144 -1.12 -9.12 -17.29
N ALA A 145 -0.12 -8.89 -18.13
CA ALA A 145 0.13 -9.69 -19.33
C ALA A 145 0.62 -11.12 -19.03
N GLN A 146 0.87 -11.48 -17.78
CA GLN A 146 1.38 -12.80 -17.42
C GLN A 146 0.27 -13.83 -17.23
N LYS A 147 0.54 -15.08 -17.62
CA LYS A 147 -0.34 -16.21 -17.28
C LYS A 147 -0.52 -16.31 -15.76
N GLY A 148 -1.78 -16.42 -15.34
CA GLY A 148 -2.17 -16.58 -13.94
C GLY A 148 -2.16 -15.29 -13.11
N TYR A 149 -2.13 -14.11 -13.75
CA TYR A 149 -2.15 -12.83 -13.02
C TYR A 149 -3.35 -12.65 -12.07
N PRO A 150 -4.58 -13.18 -12.30
CA PRO A 150 -5.69 -12.93 -11.38
C PRO A 150 -5.42 -13.43 -9.95
N GLU A 151 -4.65 -14.51 -9.80
CA GLU A 151 -4.27 -15.05 -8.48
C GLU A 151 -3.38 -14.09 -7.69
N VAL A 152 -2.62 -13.21 -8.35
CA VAL A 152 -1.79 -12.20 -7.68
C VAL A 152 -2.66 -11.21 -6.88
N PHE A 153 -3.83 -10.87 -7.42
CA PHE A 153 -4.69 -9.82 -6.88
C PHE A 153 -5.82 -10.35 -6.00
N ARG A 154 -5.93 -11.68 -5.84
CA ARG A 154 -7.00 -12.33 -5.07
C ARG A 154 -7.15 -11.80 -3.63
N ASN A 155 -6.04 -11.39 -3.02
CA ASN A 155 -5.99 -10.90 -1.65
C ASN A 155 -5.88 -9.37 -1.56
N LEU A 156 -5.81 -8.66 -2.70
CA LEU A 156 -5.61 -7.22 -2.75
C LEU A 156 -6.76 -6.52 -2.02
N GLN A 157 -6.43 -5.66 -1.07
CA GLN A 157 -7.42 -4.86 -0.32
C GLN A 157 -7.48 -3.43 -0.84
N VAL A 158 -6.31 -2.83 -1.14
CA VAL A 158 -6.22 -1.43 -1.56
C VAL A 158 -5.30 -1.30 -2.77
N LEU A 159 -5.79 -0.59 -3.79
CA LEU A 159 -4.98 -0.04 -4.88
C LEU A 159 -4.89 1.47 -4.68
N ALA A 160 -3.67 1.99 -4.55
CA ALA A 160 -3.37 3.40 -4.44
C ALA A 160 -2.71 3.89 -5.72
N VAL A 161 -3.16 5.03 -6.25
CA VAL A 161 -2.48 5.72 -7.36
C VAL A 161 -1.92 7.03 -6.85
N ASP A 162 -0.60 7.09 -6.76
CA ASP A 162 0.11 8.26 -6.27
C ASP A 162 0.27 9.30 -7.37
N GLU A 163 0.28 10.57 -6.96
CA GLU A 163 0.35 11.74 -7.84
C GLU A 163 -0.51 11.61 -9.11
N TRP A 164 -1.78 11.21 -8.93
CA TRP A 164 -2.76 11.01 -10.02
C TRP A 164 -2.78 12.14 -11.04
N HIS A 165 -2.58 13.38 -10.59
CA HIS A 165 -2.56 14.55 -11.45
C HIS A 165 -1.45 14.53 -12.51
N GLU A 166 -0.31 13.86 -12.26
CA GLU A 166 0.75 13.68 -13.26
C GLU A 166 0.35 12.69 -14.36
N LEU A 167 -0.60 11.80 -14.07
CA LEU A 167 -1.06 10.80 -15.02
C LEU A 167 -2.18 11.32 -15.92
N MET A 168 -2.97 12.30 -15.45
CA MET A 168 -4.12 12.83 -16.19
C MET A 168 -3.74 13.36 -17.57
N GLY A 169 -4.46 12.92 -18.60
CA GLY A 169 -4.22 13.33 -19.99
C GLY A 169 -2.96 12.75 -20.64
N SER A 170 -2.25 11.83 -19.96
CA SER A 170 -1.05 11.19 -20.47
C SER A 170 -1.31 9.76 -20.95
N LYS A 171 -0.42 9.23 -21.81
CA LYS A 171 -0.42 7.81 -22.19
C LYS A 171 -0.25 6.88 -20.99
N ARG A 172 0.46 7.33 -19.96
CA ARG A 172 0.64 6.59 -18.70
C ARG A 172 -0.64 6.58 -17.86
N GLY A 173 -1.46 7.63 -17.92
CA GLY A 173 -2.79 7.64 -17.30
C GLY A 173 -3.71 6.64 -17.96
N VAL A 174 -3.75 6.61 -19.30
CA VAL A 174 -4.53 5.62 -20.06
C VAL A 174 -4.11 4.19 -19.72
N GLN A 175 -2.80 3.95 -19.51
CA GLN A 175 -2.34 2.68 -18.99
C GLN A 175 -2.99 2.36 -17.64
N VAL A 176 -2.84 3.22 -16.63
CA VAL A 176 -3.42 2.95 -15.30
C VAL A 176 -4.93 2.73 -15.35
N GLU A 177 -5.66 3.45 -16.21
CA GLU A 177 -7.11 3.29 -16.38
C GLU A 177 -7.51 1.92 -16.96
N LEU A 178 -6.68 1.34 -17.83
CA LEU A 178 -6.96 0.06 -18.50
C LEU A 178 -6.39 -1.17 -17.78
N ALA A 179 -5.58 -0.95 -16.73
CA ALA A 179 -4.94 -1.99 -15.94
C ALA A 179 -5.92 -2.65 -14.95
#